data_AF-A0A532V3U8-F1
#
_entry.id   AF-A0A532V3U8-F1
#
_cell.length_a   1.000
_cell.length_b   1.000
_cell.length_c   1.000
_cell.angle_alpha   90.00
_cell.angle_beta   90.00
_cell.angle_gamma   90.00
#
_symmetry.space_group_name_H-M   'P 1'
#
loop_
_entity.id
_entity.type
_entity.pdbx_description
1 polymer ?
#
loop_
_entity_poly.entity_id
_entity_poly.type
_entity_poly.pdbx_seq_one_letter_code
_entity_poly.pdbx_strand_id
1 'polypeptide(L)'
;MNEFIIDNKEVLSICTSLAIMLLSLAFGGILAWRHKICLEYESQKNVAISILNDRFVQRTSVHYSDIEEERERDKTSIEEIYKRPGQQQLVRELGRDLEDQNRVKRYFRWLVKVSGASFGFLWAAIILIVVAVALLWAESPFAVWVIWLLLLGTLLVGFFSSITAMWMLDGRFFKLVHRVIEPEGE
;
A
#
# COMPACT_ATOMS: atom_id res chain seq x y z
N MET A 1 -43.77 0.71 -16.21
CA MET A 1 -42.47 0.17 -15.76
C MET A 1 -42.35 -1.33 -16.03
N ASN A 2 -43.43 -2.12 -15.87
CA ASN A 2 -43.45 -3.54 -16.26
C ASN A 2 -43.18 -3.80 -17.75
N GLU A 3 -43.73 -3.00 -18.67
CA GLU A 3 -43.44 -3.16 -20.12
C GLU A 3 -41.96 -2.96 -20.44
N PHE A 4 -41.28 -1.98 -19.85
CA PHE A 4 -39.84 -1.77 -20.08
C PHE A 4 -38.98 -2.98 -19.65
N ILE A 5 -39.31 -3.61 -18.51
CA ILE A 5 -38.59 -4.80 -18.02
C ILE A 5 -38.89 -6.01 -18.91
N ILE A 6 -40.13 -6.15 -19.37
CA ILE A 6 -40.54 -7.23 -20.27
C ILE A 6 -39.85 -7.05 -21.64
N ASP A 7 -39.82 -5.84 -22.18
CA ASP A 7 -39.24 -5.49 -23.48
C ASP A 7 -37.70 -5.56 -23.48
N ASN A 8 -37.05 -5.35 -22.32
CA ASN A 8 -35.59 -5.32 -22.21
C ASN A 8 -35.02 -6.47 -21.37
N LYS A 9 -35.81 -7.52 -21.11
CA LYS A 9 -35.44 -8.63 -20.22
C LYS A 9 -34.13 -9.31 -20.63
N GLU A 10 -33.93 -9.53 -21.93
CA GLU A 10 -32.72 -10.17 -22.47
C GLU A 10 -31.48 -9.29 -22.26
N VAL A 11 -31.60 -7.98 -22.55
CA VAL A 11 -30.53 -7.00 -22.34
C VAL A 11 -30.15 -6.93 -20.86
N LEU A 12 -31.15 -6.86 -19.97
CA LEU A 12 -30.93 -6.83 -18.53
C LEU A 12 -30.24 -8.09 -18.01
N SER A 13 -30.61 -9.26 -18.55
CA SER A 13 -29.99 -10.55 -18.22
C SER A 13 -28.52 -10.62 -18.66
N ILE A 14 -28.20 -10.09 -19.84
CA ILE A 14 -26.82 -10.03 -20.34
C ILE A 14 -25.99 -9.06 -19.48
N CYS A 15 -26.52 -7.86 -19.20
CA CYS A 15 -25.82 -6.85 -18.40
C CYS A 15 -25.54 -7.32 -16.97
N THR A 16 -26.50 -8.00 -16.32
CA THR A 16 -26.30 -8.55 -14.97
C THR A 16 -25.25 -9.66 -14.96
N SER A 17 -25.30 -10.58 -15.93
CA SER A 17 -24.30 -11.65 -16.07
C SER A 17 -22.88 -11.10 -16.30
N LEU A 18 -22.75 -10.09 -17.17
CA LEU A 18 -21.47 -9.43 -17.42
C LEU A 18 -20.95 -8.70 -16.18
N ALA A 19 -21.82 -8.01 -15.44
CA ALA A 19 -21.45 -7.35 -14.18
C ALA A 19 -20.95 -8.35 -13.13
N ILE A 20 -21.61 -9.51 -12.98
CA ILE A 20 -21.18 -10.57 -12.06
C ILE A 20 -19.81 -11.12 -12.46
N MET A 21 -19.57 -11.36 -13.75
CA MET A 21 -18.25 -11.79 -14.24
C MET A 21 -17.16 -10.76 -13.91
N LEU A 22 -17.39 -9.48 -14.21
CA LEU A 22 -16.43 -8.41 -13.94
C LEU A 22 -16.14 -8.25 -12.44
N LEU A 23 -17.16 -8.33 -11.59
CA LEU A 23 -16.99 -8.31 -10.13
C LEU A 23 -16.18 -9.50 -9.64
N SER A 24 -16.43 -10.70 -10.19
CA SER A 24 -15.70 -11.91 -9.81
C SER A 24 -14.22 -11.80 -10.17
N LEU A 25 -13.91 -11.28 -11.37
CA LEU A 25 -12.53 -11.00 -11.79
C LEU A 25 -11.86 -9.95 -10.89
N ALA A 26 -12.56 -8.86 -10.59
CA ALA A 26 -12.04 -7.81 -9.72
C ALA A 26 -11.80 -8.31 -8.28
N PHE A 27 -12.74 -9.10 -7.73
CA PHE A 27 -12.61 -9.71 -6.40
C PHE A 27 -11.42 -10.67 -6.36
N GLY A 28 -11.30 -11.55 -7.36
CA GLY A 28 -10.16 -12.47 -7.48
C GLY A 28 -8.82 -11.73 -7.59
N GLY A 29 -8.77 -10.66 -8.39
CA GLY A 29 -7.58 -9.82 -8.52
C GLY A 29 -7.16 -9.16 -7.21
N ILE A 30 -8.10 -8.57 -6.46
CA ILE A 30 -7.81 -7.95 -5.15
C ILE A 30 -7.36 -9.00 -4.14
N LEU A 31 -8.00 -10.18 -4.11
CA LEU A 31 -7.60 -11.25 -3.21
C LEU A 31 -6.18 -11.73 -3.49
N ALA A 32 -5.85 -11.94 -4.77
CA ALA A 32 -4.49 -12.31 -5.17
C ALA A 32 -3.47 -11.24 -4.73
N TRP A 33 -3.80 -9.96 -4.93
CA TRP A 33 -2.97 -8.85 -4.45
C TRP A 33 -2.81 -8.83 -2.93
N ARG A 34 -3.89 -9.03 -2.18
CA ARG A 34 -3.85 -9.08 -0.71
C ARG A 34 -3.00 -10.23 -0.22
N HIS A 35 -3.15 -11.40 -0.83
CA HIS A 35 -2.33 -12.57 -0.52
C HIS A 35 -0.84 -12.28 -0.77
N LYS A 36 -0.52 -11.64 -1.91
CA LYS A 36 0.84 -11.20 -2.23
C LYS A 36 1.40 -10.22 -1.19
N ILE A 37 0.61 -9.22 -0.78
CA ILE A 37 1.02 -8.26 0.26
C ILE A 37 1.30 -8.97 1.60
N CYS A 38 0.43 -9.90 2.01
CA CYS A 38 0.56 -10.59 3.29
C CYS A 38 1.73 -11.57 3.34
N LEU A 39 2.04 -12.28 2.25
CA LEU A 39 3.13 -13.26 2.28
C LEU A 39 4.45 -12.69 1.77
N GLU A 40 4.44 -12.18 0.55
CA GLU A 40 5.65 -11.77 -0.14
C GLU A 40 6.14 -10.42 0.37
N TYR A 41 5.26 -9.42 0.47
CA TYR A 41 5.73 -8.07 0.82
C TYR A 41 6.06 -7.96 2.30
N GLU A 42 5.36 -8.72 3.15
CA GLU A 42 5.68 -8.82 4.56
C GLU A 42 7.07 -9.42 4.78
N SER A 43 7.40 -10.52 4.10
CA SER A 43 8.72 -11.14 4.21
C SER A 43 9.82 -10.20 3.71
N GLN A 44 9.63 -9.58 2.55
CA GLN A 44 10.57 -8.58 2.00
C GLN A 44 10.76 -7.36 2.92
N LYS A 45 9.67 -6.84 3.50
CA LYS A 45 9.70 -5.77 4.50
C LYS A 45 10.55 -6.20 5.71
N ASN A 46 10.32 -7.39 6.24
CA ASN A 46 11.05 -7.88 7.41
C ASN A 46 12.55 -8.04 7.12
N VAL A 47 12.90 -8.58 5.95
CA VAL A 47 14.30 -8.71 5.51
C VAL A 47 14.96 -7.34 5.37
N ALA A 48 14.32 -6.40 4.67
CA ALA A 48 14.87 -5.04 4.50
C ALA A 48 15.07 -4.33 5.85
N ILE A 49 14.10 -4.46 6.77
CA ILE A 49 14.20 -3.89 8.12
C ILE A 49 15.36 -4.53 8.90
N SER A 50 15.54 -5.85 8.80
CA SER A 50 16.64 -6.56 9.45
C SER A 50 17.99 -6.06 8.93
N ILE A 51 18.17 -6.02 7.61
CA ILE A 51 19.41 -5.55 6.98
C ILE A 51 19.76 -4.12 7.42
N LEU A 52 18.79 -3.21 7.42
CA LEU A 52 19.00 -1.83 7.87
C LEU A 52 19.36 -1.76 9.36
N ASN A 53 18.71 -2.57 10.18
CA ASN A 53 19.00 -2.64 11.61
C ASN A 53 20.40 -3.19 11.88
N ASP A 54 20.79 -4.26 11.17
CA ASP A 54 22.10 -4.88 11.31
C ASP A 54 23.21 -3.92 10.85
N ARG A 55 23.02 -3.22 9.72
CA ARG A 55 23.95 -2.15 9.28
C ARG A 55 24.06 -1.04 10.31
N PHE A 56 22.94 -0.58 10.84
CA PHE A 56 22.93 0.48 11.85
C PHE A 56 23.68 0.04 13.11
N VAL A 57 23.40 -1.16 13.64
CA VAL A 57 24.06 -1.70 14.83
C VAL A 57 25.56 -1.89 14.58
N GLN A 58 25.94 -2.49 13.45
CA GLN A 58 27.34 -2.74 13.10
C GLN A 58 28.12 -1.43 12.93
N ARG A 59 27.58 -0.45 12.20
CA ARG A 59 28.23 0.86 12.02
C ARG A 59 28.31 1.63 13.32
N THR A 60 27.27 1.60 14.14
CA THR A 60 27.25 2.28 15.45
C THR A 60 28.24 1.63 16.42
N SER A 61 28.37 0.30 16.44
CA SER A 61 29.31 -0.39 17.33
C SER A 61 30.76 -0.10 16.96
N VAL A 62 31.08 -0.09 15.66
CA VAL A 62 32.41 0.30 15.16
C VAL A 62 32.69 1.76 15.54
N HIS A 63 31.76 2.65 15.22
CA HIS A 63 31.89 4.07 15.51
C HIS A 63 32.08 4.38 17.00
N TYR A 64 31.35 3.70 17.87
CA TYR A 64 31.50 3.86 19.32
C TYR A 64 32.87 3.39 19.80
N SER A 65 33.36 2.26 19.29
CA SER A 65 34.71 1.75 19.59
C SER A 65 35.79 2.74 19.14
N ASP A 66 35.68 3.27 17.92
CA ASP A 66 36.64 4.21 17.35
C ASP A 66 36.70 5.52 18.16
N ILE A 67 35.54 6.03 18.60
CA ILE A 67 35.47 7.23 19.44
C ILE A 67 36.11 7.00 20.81
N GLU A 68 35.86 5.85 21.45
CA GLU A 68 36.42 5.58 22.77
C GLU A 68 37.95 5.41 22.69
N GLU A 69 38.45 4.73 21.66
CA GLU A 69 39.90 4.61 21.41
C GLU A 69 40.55 5.99 21.17
N GLU A 70 39.92 6.84 20.33
CA GLU A 70 40.41 8.18 20.04
C GLU A 70 40.37 9.08 21.29
N ARG A 71 39.32 8.97 22.11
CA ARG A 71 39.21 9.67 23.39
C ARG A 71 40.32 9.26 24.36
N GLU A 72 40.61 7.96 24.48
CA GLU A 72 41.67 7.45 25.35
C GLU A 72 43.06 7.88 24.89
N ARG A 73 43.30 7.88 23.57
CA ARG A 73 44.58 8.24 22.96
C ARG A 73 44.88 9.74 23.04
N ASP A 74 43.91 10.57 22.63
CA ASP A 74 44.14 12.01 22.43
C ASP A 74 43.65 12.85 23.62
N LYS A 75 42.99 12.23 24.61
CA LYS A 75 42.39 12.88 25.79
C LYS A 75 41.43 14.03 25.43
N THR A 76 40.91 14.04 24.22
CA THR A 76 39.93 15.02 23.73
C THR A 76 38.53 14.70 24.21
N SER A 77 37.70 15.72 24.35
CA SER A 77 36.30 15.53 24.71
C SER A 77 35.52 14.87 23.56
N ILE A 78 34.55 14.01 23.89
CA ILE A 78 33.67 13.36 22.91
C ILE A 78 32.95 14.42 22.04
N GLU A 79 32.56 15.56 22.63
CA GLU A 79 31.92 16.66 21.90
C GLU A 79 32.82 17.26 20.80
N GLU A 80 34.13 17.35 21.03
CA GLU A 80 35.08 17.85 20.02
C GLU A 80 35.29 16.84 18.89
N ILE A 81 35.24 15.53 19.19
CA ILE A 81 35.33 14.47 18.19
C ILE A 81 34.10 14.50 17.27
N TYR A 82 32.89 14.62 17.81
CA TYR A 82 31.65 14.71 17.02
C TYR A 82 31.50 16.03 16.24
N LYS A 83 32.22 17.09 16.60
CA LYS A 83 32.26 18.34 15.81
C LYS A 83 33.04 18.20 14.49
N ARG A 84 33.84 17.13 14.33
CA ARG A 84 34.63 16.91 13.12
C ARG A 84 33.71 16.54 11.94
N PRO A 85 34.02 17.03 10.72
CA PRO A 85 33.17 16.84 9.55
C PRO A 85 32.94 15.36 9.19
N GLY A 86 33.95 14.50 9.38
CA GLY A 86 33.83 13.06 9.13
C GLY A 86 32.78 12.37 10.03
N GLN A 87 32.76 12.72 11.32
CA GLN A 87 31.78 12.14 12.26
C GLN A 87 30.37 12.69 12.02
N GLN A 88 30.25 13.96 11.63
CA GLN A 88 28.95 14.51 11.21
C GLN A 88 28.38 13.81 9.97
N GLN A 89 29.24 13.42 9.02
CA GLN A 89 28.81 12.67 7.85
C GLN A 89 28.31 11.28 8.23
N LEU A 90 29.04 10.56 9.08
CA LEU A 90 28.64 9.23 9.55
C LEU A 90 27.31 9.26 10.29
N VAL A 91 27.11 10.24 11.18
CA VAL A 91 25.83 10.44 11.88
C VAL A 91 24.67 10.72 10.90
N ARG A 92 24.93 11.47 9.82
CA ARG A 92 23.92 11.68 8.76
C ARG A 92 23.61 10.39 8.01
N GLU A 93 24.60 9.56 7.73
CA GLU A 93 24.40 8.26 7.06
C GLU A 93 23.59 7.30 7.94
N LEU A 94 23.90 7.20 9.24
CA LEU A 94 23.10 6.46 10.22
C LEU A 94 21.66 6.98 10.29
N GLY A 95 21.49 8.30 10.23
CA GLY A 95 20.17 8.93 10.16
C GLY A 95 19.38 8.53 8.90
N ARG A 96 20.05 8.40 7.75
CA ARG A 96 19.42 7.93 6.51
C ARG A 96 18.98 6.48 6.59
N ASP A 97 19.79 5.60 7.19
CA ASP A 97 19.43 4.18 7.37
C ASP A 97 18.16 4.03 8.22
N LEU A 98 18.03 4.82 9.30
CA LEU A 98 16.80 4.89 10.12
C LEU A 98 15.62 5.49 9.36
N GLU A 99 15.84 6.52 8.54
CA GLU A 99 14.80 7.12 7.72
C GLU A 99 14.26 6.12 6.69
N ASP A 100 15.13 5.41 5.98
CA ASP A 100 14.75 4.40 5.01
C ASP A 100 14.03 3.23 5.68
N GLN A 101 14.44 2.82 6.89
CA GLN A 101 13.71 1.82 7.67
C GLN A 101 12.27 2.29 7.96
N ASN A 102 12.11 3.55 8.35
CA ASN A 102 10.79 4.14 8.58
C ASN A 102 9.96 4.27 7.30
N ARG A 103 10.60 4.57 6.16
CA ARG A 103 9.94 4.63 4.84
C ARG A 103 9.44 3.26 4.39
N VAL A 104 10.24 2.19 4.54
CA VAL A 104 9.82 0.80 4.26
C VAL A 104 8.57 0.46 5.09
N LYS A 105 8.60 0.70 6.40
CA LYS A 105 7.45 0.49 7.30
C LYS A 105 6.22 1.30 6.86
N ARG A 106 6.41 2.55 6.45
CA ARG A 106 5.33 3.45 6.03
C ARG A 106 4.69 2.99 4.72
N TYR A 107 5.48 2.67 3.70
CA TYR A 107 4.96 2.21 2.41
C TYR A 107 4.21 0.89 2.54
N PHE A 108 4.74 -0.06 3.32
CA PHE A 108 4.03 -1.31 3.60
C PHE A 108 2.68 -1.04 4.29
N ARG A 109 2.66 -0.17 5.31
CA ARG A 109 1.41 0.20 6.00
C ARG A 109 0.40 0.84 5.04
N TRP A 110 0.85 1.68 4.11
CA TRP A 110 -0.02 2.28 3.10
C TRP A 110 -0.55 1.24 2.12
N LEU A 111 0.28 0.31 1.64
CA LEU A 111 -0.14 -0.81 0.79
C LEU A 111 -1.26 -1.62 1.45
N VAL A 112 -1.10 -1.99 2.73
CA VAL A 112 -2.11 -2.72 3.49
C VAL A 112 -3.41 -1.91 3.60
N LYS A 113 -3.32 -0.61 3.94
CA LYS A 113 -4.51 0.25 4.07
C LYS A 113 -5.26 0.44 2.75
N VAL A 114 -4.55 0.76 1.68
CA VAL A 114 -5.16 0.98 0.36
C VAL A 114 -5.76 -0.32 -0.17
N SER A 115 -5.08 -1.45 0.04
CA SER A 115 -5.63 -2.77 -0.32
C SER A 115 -6.90 -3.11 0.46
N GLY A 116 -6.94 -2.80 1.76
CA GLY A 116 -8.16 -2.91 2.57
C GLY A 116 -9.28 -2.00 2.06
N ALA A 117 -8.96 -0.77 1.66
CA ALA A 117 -9.93 0.16 1.08
C ALA A 117 -10.50 -0.36 -0.25
N SER A 118 -9.66 -0.84 -1.17
CA SER A 118 -10.08 -1.47 -2.43
C SER A 118 -11.07 -2.62 -2.19
N PHE A 119 -10.76 -3.47 -1.20
CA PHE A 119 -11.62 -4.59 -0.82
C PHE A 119 -12.96 -4.10 -0.24
N GLY A 120 -12.93 -3.07 0.61
CA GLY A 120 -14.13 -2.45 1.18
C GLY A 120 -15.03 -1.82 0.12
N PHE A 121 -14.46 -1.07 -0.84
CA PHE A 121 -15.22 -0.50 -1.95
C PHE A 121 -15.90 -1.58 -2.79
N LEU A 122 -15.23 -2.70 -3.02
CA LEU A 122 -15.80 -3.78 -3.82
C LEU A 122 -16.95 -4.50 -3.10
N TRP A 123 -16.83 -4.72 -1.78
CA TRP A 123 -17.96 -5.22 -0.98
C TRP A 123 -19.15 -4.25 -0.96
N ALA A 124 -18.87 -2.95 -0.77
CA ALA A 124 -19.91 -1.93 -0.81
C ALA A 124 -20.61 -1.92 -2.18
N ALA A 125 -19.86 -2.08 -3.28
CA ALA A 125 -20.41 -2.15 -4.63
C ALA A 125 -21.28 -3.41 -4.84
N ILE A 126 -20.88 -4.57 -4.30
CA ILE A 126 -21.69 -5.79 -4.34
C ILE A 126 -23.01 -5.61 -3.59
N ILE A 127 -22.96 -5.12 -2.35
CA ILE A 127 -24.16 -4.83 -1.55
C ILE A 127 -25.05 -3.85 -2.31
N LEU A 128 -24.43 -2.83 -2.93
CA LEU A 128 -25.15 -1.90 -3.79
C LEU A 128 -25.87 -2.72 -4.89
N ILE A 129 -25.15 -3.44 -5.73
CA ILE A 129 -25.75 -4.14 -6.88
C ILE A 129 -26.88 -5.11 -6.46
N VAL A 130 -26.75 -5.82 -5.34
CA VAL A 130 -27.82 -6.68 -4.81
C VAL A 130 -29.07 -5.89 -4.44
N VAL A 131 -28.93 -4.75 -3.77
CA VAL A 131 -30.08 -3.90 -3.41
C VAL A 131 -30.70 -3.26 -4.66
N ALA A 132 -29.91 -2.85 -5.66
CA ALA A 132 -30.45 -2.37 -6.94
C ALA A 132 -31.30 -3.44 -7.62
N VAL A 133 -30.84 -4.70 -7.64
CA VAL A 133 -31.60 -5.81 -8.23
C VAL A 133 -32.90 -6.06 -7.46
N ALA A 134 -32.90 -5.93 -6.14
CA ALA A 134 -34.12 -6.04 -5.34
C ALA A 134 -35.10 -4.88 -5.64
N LEU A 135 -34.59 -3.66 -5.81
CA LEU A 135 -35.39 -2.46 -6.09
C LEU A 135 -35.92 -2.39 -7.53
N LEU A 136 -35.34 -3.12 -8.49
CA LEU A 136 -35.89 -3.27 -9.85
C LEU A 136 -37.34 -3.75 -9.86
N TRP A 137 -37.73 -4.54 -8.87
CA TRP A 137 -39.06 -5.14 -8.74
C TRP A 137 -40.00 -4.31 -7.85
N ALA A 138 -39.50 -3.24 -7.23
CA ALA A 138 -40.30 -2.29 -6.47
C ALA A 138 -40.64 -1.09 -7.36
N GLU A 139 -41.87 -0.57 -7.27
CA GLU A 139 -42.27 0.68 -7.92
C GLU A 139 -41.55 1.87 -7.24
N SER A 140 -40.28 2.04 -7.60
CA SER A 140 -39.36 2.98 -6.98
C SER A 140 -39.34 4.30 -7.78
N PRO A 141 -39.42 5.47 -7.12
CA PRO A 141 -39.39 6.75 -7.81
C PRO A 141 -38.03 7.02 -8.50
N PHE A 142 -38.05 7.74 -9.63
CA PHE A 142 -36.86 8.05 -10.44
C PHE A 142 -35.69 8.66 -9.64
N ALA A 143 -35.99 9.47 -8.61
CA ALA A 143 -34.96 10.05 -7.74
C ALA A 143 -34.10 8.97 -7.03
N VAL A 144 -34.69 7.83 -6.68
CA VAL A 144 -33.97 6.69 -6.08
C VAL A 144 -32.95 6.13 -7.07
N TRP A 145 -33.32 5.98 -8.34
CA TRP A 145 -32.42 5.52 -9.40
C TRP A 145 -31.23 6.46 -9.66
N VAL A 146 -31.46 7.78 -9.60
CA VAL A 146 -30.37 8.77 -9.76
C VAL A 146 -29.39 8.70 -8.59
N ILE A 147 -29.88 8.64 -7.35
CA ILE A 147 -29.04 8.49 -6.16
C ILE A 147 -28.22 7.20 -6.23
N TRP A 148 -28.85 6.13 -6.72
CA TRP A 148 -28.21 4.84 -6.96
C TRP A 148 -27.01 4.92 -7.91
N LEU A 149 -27.20 5.52 -9.08
CA LEU A 149 -26.14 5.68 -10.07
C LEU A 149 -24.99 6.54 -9.54
N LEU A 150 -25.29 7.58 -8.76
CA LEU A 150 -24.27 8.40 -8.10
C LEU A 150 -23.47 7.60 -7.07
N LEU A 151 -24.13 6.81 -6.23
CA LEU A 151 -23.46 5.94 -5.25
C LEU A 151 -22.59 4.88 -5.92
N LEU A 152 -23.09 4.24 -6.99
CA LEU A 152 -22.29 3.29 -7.77
C LEU A 152 -21.08 3.96 -8.41
N GLY A 153 -21.27 5.13 -9.03
CA GLY A 153 -20.21 5.90 -9.66
C GLY A 153 -19.11 6.30 -8.68
N THR A 154 -19.49 6.81 -7.50
CA THR A 154 -18.52 7.17 -6.44
C THR A 154 -17.74 5.96 -5.92
N LEU A 155 -18.39 4.80 -5.74
CA LEU A 155 -17.71 3.57 -5.37
C LEU A 155 -16.72 3.09 -6.44
N LEU A 156 -17.10 3.15 -7.72
CA LEU A 156 -16.21 2.79 -8.82
C LEU A 156 -15.00 3.72 -8.89
N VAL A 157 -15.21 5.03 -8.78
CA VAL A 157 -14.11 6.02 -8.74
C VAL A 157 -13.17 5.74 -7.56
N GLY A 158 -13.73 5.48 -6.37
CA GLY A 158 -12.95 5.11 -5.19
C GLY A 158 -12.12 3.83 -5.40
N PHE A 159 -12.73 2.82 -6.02
CA PHE A 159 -12.10 1.54 -6.34
C PHE A 159 -10.96 1.68 -7.37
N PHE A 160 -11.18 2.40 -8.47
CA PHE A 160 -10.12 2.63 -9.45
C PHE A 160 -8.99 3.46 -8.86
N SER A 161 -9.31 4.49 -8.09
CA SER A 161 -8.32 5.32 -7.41
C SER A 161 -7.46 4.49 -6.44
N SER A 162 -8.07 3.56 -5.69
CA SER A 162 -7.35 2.71 -4.77
C SER A 162 -6.48 1.67 -5.49
N ILE A 163 -6.93 1.11 -6.61
CA ILE A 163 -6.09 0.26 -7.48
C ILE A 163 -4.89 1.05 -8.01
N THR A 164 -5.10 2.24 -8.56
CA THR A 164 -4.00 3.07 -9.07
C THR A 164 -3.00 3.41 -7.96
N ALA A 165 -3.50 3.75 -6.77
CA ALA A 165 -2.66 3.98 -5.60
C ALA A 165 -1.87 2.73 -5.19
N MET A 166 -2.46 1.52 -5.25
CA MET A 166 -1.74 0.27 -5.01
C MET A 166 -0.59 0.09 -5.98
N TRP A 167 -0.82 0.25 -7.28
CA TRP A 167 0.23 0.15 -8.31
C TRP A 167 1.37 1.16 -8.11
N MET A 168 1.05 2.41 -7.77
CA MET A 168 2.07 3.42 -7.50
C MET A 168 2.89 3.11 -6.24
N LEU A 169 2.23 2.64 -5.17
CA LEU A 169 2.90 2.28 -3.93
C LEU A 169 3.75 1.01 -4.10
N ASP A 170 3.31 0.08 -4.94
CA ASP A 170 4.02 -1.15 -5.27
C ASP A 170 5.41 -0.85 -5.84
N GLY A 171 5.46 -0.04 -6.90
CA GLY A 171 6.72 0.35 -7.52
C GLY A 171 7.66 1.11 -6.57
N ARG A 172 7.10 1.96 -5.69
CA ARG A 172 7.89 2.69 -4.69
C ARG A 172 8.44 1.77 -3.59
N PHE A 173 7.64 0.82 -3.13
CA PHE A 173 8.03 -0.15 -2.11
C PHE A 173 9.15 -1.05 -2.63
N PHE A 174 8.96 -1.66 -3.82
CA PHE A 174 9.97 -2.53 -4.42
C PHE A 174 11.28 -1.82 -4.70
N LYS A 175 11.22 -0.61 -5.28
CA LYS A 175 12.43 0.17 -5.55
C LYS A 175 13.23 0.47 -4.28
N LEU A 176 12.55 0.77 -3.17
CA LEU A 176 13.20 1.01 -1.89
C LEU A 176 13.77 -0.28 -1.28
N VAL A 177 12.97 -1.34 -1.24
CA VAL A 177 13.38 -2.64 -0.70
C VAL A 177 14.55 -3.23 -1.47
N HIS A 178 14.51 -3.19 -2.79
CA HIS A 178 15.59 -3.70 -3.64
C HIS A 178 16.88 -2.94 -3.40
N ARG A 179 16.86 -1.59 -3.35
CA ARG A 179 18.01 -0.76 -2.99
C ARG A 179 18.59 -1.14 -1.61
N VAL A 180 17.74 -1.50 -0.67
CA VAL A 180 18.18 -1.91 0.67
C VAL A 180 18.83 -3.28 0.64
N ILE A 181 18.24 -4.25 -0.06
CA ILE A 181 18.74 -5.65 -0.10
C ILE A 181 19.98 -5.78 -0.97
N GLU A 182 19.92 -5.23 -2.18
CA GLU A 182 21.01 -5.17 -3.15
C GLU A 182 21.37 -3.69 -3.34
N PRO A 183 22.19 -3.10 -2.45
CA PRO A 183 22.78 -1.82 -2.76
C PRO A 183 23.65 -2.06 -4.00
N GLU A 184 23.22 -1.53 -5.15
CA GLU A 184 24.07 -1.47 -6.34
C GLU A 184 25.45 -1.01 -5.88
N GLY A 185 26.48 -1.83 -6.14
CA GLY A 185 27.83 -1.56 -5.66
C GLY A 185 28.29 -0.20 -6.15
N GLU A 186 28.28 0.78 -5.25
CA GLU A 186 29.10 1.98 -5.34
C GLU A 186 30.55 1.64 -4.96
#